data_AF-A0A1Z5LDX5-F1
#
_entry.id   AF-A0A1Z5LDX5-F1
#
_cell.length_a   1.000
_cell.length_b   1.000
_cell.length_c   1.000
_cell.angle_alpha   90.00
_cell.angle_beta   90.00
_cell.angle_gamma   90.00
#
_symmetry.space_group_name_H-M   'P 1'
#
loop_
_entity.id
_entity.type
_entity.pdbx_description
1 polymer ?
#
loop_
_entity_poly.entity_id
_entity_poly.type
_entity_poly.pdbx_seq_one_letter_code
_entity_poly.pdbx_strand_id
1 'polypeptide(L)'
;MSDFRAVELCNLDYEPRRGSCIDPHYDDWWLWGPRLVTFNLLSESVITLSRPEEHGHLTNENLIDESDAISRDAVQESFEHAAHSSNCDEWGEEYRDEISVTNPPSLSVVQVILPRRSVVVLWDAARYK
;
A
#
# COMPACT_ATOMS: atom_id res chain seq x y z
N MET A 1 -2.82 -3.37 -21.58
CA MET A 1 -3.49 -4.45 -20.83
C MET A 1 -3.72 -5.73 -21.66
N SER A 2 -3.64 -5.70 -22.99
CA SER A 2 -3.88 -6.88 -23.84
C SER A 2 -2.86 -8.03 -23.68
N ASP A 3 -1.76 -7.77 -22.98
CA ASP A 3 -0.65 -8.71 -22.73
C ASP A 3 -0.65 -9.31 -21.32
N PHE A 4 -1.51 -8.83 -20.41
CA PHE A 4 -1.53 -9.35 -19.04
C PHE A 4 -2.11 -10.77 -19.03
N ARG A 5 -1.39 -11.69 -18.39
CA ARG A 5 -1.84 -13.06 -18.15
C ARG A 5 -1.65 -13.36 -16.68
N ALA A 6 -2.75 -13.62 -15.97
CA ALA A 6 -2.67 -14.15 -14.62
C ALA A 6 -2.04 -15.54 -14.69
N VAL A 7 -0.93 -15.72 -13.95
CA VAL A 7 -0.22 -17.00 -13.89
C VAL A 7 -0.63 -17.80 -12.66
N GLU A 8 -0.99 -17.14 -11.57
CA GLU A 8 -1.38 -17.73 -10.29
C GLU A 8 -2.43 -16.85 -9.59
N LEU A 9 -3.18 -17.46 -8.67
CA LEU A 9 -4.18 -16.79 -7.82
C LEU A 9 -4.02 -17.23 -6.37
N CYS A 10 -3.91 -16.25 -5.46
CA CYS A 10 -3.98 -16.46 -4.02
C CYS A 10 -5.22 -15.79 -3.45
N ASN A 11 -5.98 -16.51 -2.63
CA ASN A 11 -7.09 -15.94 -1.86
C ASN A 11 -6.66 -15.81 -0.40
N LEU A 12 -6.78 -14.60 0.13
CA LEU A 12 -6.49 -14.29 1.53
C LEU A 12 -7.79 -13.93 2.23
N ASP A 13 -8.04 -14.54 3.38
CA ASP A 13 -9.20 -14.26 4.23
C ASP A 13 -8.70 -13.84 5.61
N TYR A 14 -9.10 -12.63 6.03
CA TYR A 14 -8.65 -12.00 7.27
C TYR A 14 -9.84 -11.77 8.19
N GLU A 15 -9.70 -12.15 9.46
CA GLU A 15 -10.71 -11.96 10.50
C GLU A 15 -10.24 -10.89 11.51
N PRO A 16 -10.79 -9.65 11.47
CA PRO A 16 -10.38 -8.58 12.36
C PRO A 16 -10.52 -8.93 13.84
N ARG A 17 -11.52 -9.75 14.22
CA ARG A 17 -11.71 -10.17 15.62
C ARG A 17 -10.55 -10.99 16.19
N ARG A 18 -9.68 -11.52 15.33
CA ARG A 18 -8.50 -12.31 15.70
C ARG A 18 -7.19 -11.56 15.45
N GLY A 19 -7.26 -10.30 15.01
CA GLY A 19 -6.07 -9.53 14.62
C GLY A 19 -5.33 -10.14 13.43
N SER A 20 -6.05 -10.79 12.49
CA SER A 20 -5.40 -11.40 11.33
C SER A 20 -4.68 -10.33 10.51
N CYS A 21 -3.36 -10.48 10.39
CA CYS A 21 -2.49 -9.68 9.55
C CYS A 21 -1.49 -10.60 8.85
N ILE A 22 -0.65 -10.02 7.99
CA ILE A 22 0.51 -10.71 7.44
C ILE A 22 1.75 -9.93 7.83
N ASP A 23 2.76 -10.63 8.31
CA ASP A 23 4.06 -10.02 8.60
C ASP A 23 4.62 -9.43 7.32
N PRO A 24 5.30 -8.27 7.35
CA PRO A 24 5.84 -7.72 6.13
C PRO A 24 6.86 -8.67 5.48
N HIS A 25 6.87 -8.74 4.15
CA HIS A 25 7.69 -9.69 3.41
C HIS A 25 7.78 -9.28 1.94
N TYR A 26 8.64 -9.97 1.19
CA TYR A 26 8.63 -9.95 -0.27
C TYR A 26 7.93 -11.18 -0.82
N ASP A 27 7.07 -10.99 -1.81
CA ASP A 27 6.53 -12.10 -2.59
C ASP A 27 7.61 -12.81 -3.41
N ASP A 28 7.45 -14.12 -3.60
CA ASP A 28 8.27 -14.93 -4.49
C ASP A 28 8.20 -14.44 -5.95
N TRP A 29 9.11 -13.55 -6.34
CA TRP A 29 9.11 -12.89 -7.65
C TRP A 29 9.19 -13.88 -8.83
N TRP A 30 9.85 -15.02 -8.62
CA TRP A 30 9.99 -16.07 -9.62
C TRP A 30 8.68 -16.81 -9.88
N LEU A 31 7.74 -16.80 -8.93
CA LEU A 31 6.42 -17.42 -9.04
C LEU A 31 5.38 -16.40 -9.54
N TRP A 32 5.35 -15.22 -8.92
CA TRP A 32 4.31 -14.21 -9.15
C TRP A 32 4.62 -13.24 -10.31
N GLY A 33 5.80 -13.32 -10.92
CA GLY A 33 6.20 -12.50 -12.06
C GLY A 33 6.45 -11.03 -11.71
N PRO A 34 6.29 -10.08 -12.65
CA PRO A 34 6.58 -8.66 -12.43
C PRO A 34 5.38 -7.82 -11.93
N ARG A 35 4.16 -8.34 -12.03
CA ARG A 35 2.91 -7.61 -11.72
C ARG A 35 2.11 -8.39 -10.68
N LEU A 36 1.84 -7.77 -9.53
CA LEU A 36 0.95 -8.32 -8.51
C LEU A 36 -0.32 -7.48 -8.47
N VAL A 37 -1.48 -8.11 -8.67
CA VAL A 37 -2.79 -7.45 -8.67
C VAL A 37 -3.58 -7.95 -7.48
N THR A 38 -3.90 -7.06 -6.56
CA THR A 38 -4.64 -7.38 -5.33
C THR A 38 -6.01 -6.73 -5.37
N PHE A 39 -7.05 -7.53 -5.15
CA PHE A 39 -8.43 -7.07 -5.01
C PHE A 39 -8.82 -7.09 -3.53
N ASN A 40 -9.24 -5.95 -3.00
CA ASN A 40 -9.82 -5.89 -1.66
C ASN A 40 -11.35 -5.90 -1.73
N LEU A 41 -12.03 -6.88 -1.12
CA LEU A 41 -13.43 -7.20 -1.44
C LEU A 41 -14.45 -6.97 -0.32
N LEU A 42 -14.07 -7.19 0.94
CA LEU A 42 -15.03 -7.35 2.05
C LEU A 42 -15.11 -6.11 2.96
N SER A 43 -13.98 -5.64 3.48
CA SER A 43 -13.90 -4.50 4.40
C SER A 43 -12.81 -3.55 3.96
N GLU A 44 -12.78 -2.35 4.54
CA GLU A 44 -11.61 -1.48 4.46
C GLU A 44 -10.39 -2.18 5.08
N SER A 45 -9.23 -2.01 4.46
CA SER A 45 -7.95 -2.50 4.95
C SER A 45 -6.86 -1.50 4.59
N VAL A 46 -5.64 -1.72 5.10
CA VAL A 46 -4.47 -0.91 4.77
C VAL A 46 -3.37 -1.86 4.33
N ILE A 47 -2.69 -1.53 3.24
CA ILE A 47 -1.41 -2.14 2.89
C ILE A 47 -0.30 -1.17 3.27
N THR A 48 0.66 -1.67 4.04
CA THR A 48 1.82 -0.91 4.52
C THR A 48 3.05 -1.37 3.74
N LEU A 49 3.72 -0.43 3.09
CA LEU A 49 4.95 -0.64 2.33
C LEU A 49 6.08 0.10 3.04
N SER A 50 7.24 -0.54 3.16
CA SER A 50 8.44 0.07 3.73
C SER A 50 9.67 -0.35 2.95
N ARG A 51 10.76 0.36 3.19
CA ARG A 51 12.07 -0.12 2.73
C ARG A 51 12.48 -1.41 3.45
N PRO A 52 13.26 -2.29 2.81
CA PRO A 52 13.70 -3.56 3.40
C PRO A 52 14.45 -3.37 4.72
N GLU A 53 15.25 -2.31 4.84
CA GLU A 53 16.06 -2.05 6.04
C GLU A 53 15.20 -1.67 7.26
N GLU A 54 13.95 -1.28 7.03
CA GLU A 54 13.01 -0.82 8.06
C GLU A 54 12.03 -1.90 8.50
N HIS A 55 12.03 -3.07 7.83
CA HIS A 55 11.08 -4.15 8.06
C HIS A 55 11.00 -4.58 9.54
N GLY A 56 12.15 -4.75 10.20
CA GLY A 56 12.21 -5.16 11.61
C GLY A 56 11.71 -4.11 12.61
N HIS A 57 11.57 -2.85 12.19
CA HIS A 57 10.96 -1.81 13.01
C HIS A 57 9.43 -1.89 12.98
N LEU A 58 8.83 -2.32 11.87
CA LEU A 58 7.37 -2.44 11.74
C LEU A 58 6.76 -3.52 12.64
N THR A 59 7.53 -4.54 12.98
CA THR A 59 7.10 -5.65 13.84
C THR A 59 7.44 -5.42 15.32
N ASN A 60 7.98 -4.26 15.68
CA ASN A 60 8.30 -3.94 17.06
C ASN A 60 7.03 -3.48 17.80
N GLU A 61 6.58 -4.29 18.76
CA GLU A 61 5.34 -4.05 19.54
C GLU A 61 5.29 -2.66 20.20
N ASN A 62 6.43 -2.01 20.43
CA ASN A 62 6.49 -0.67 21.03
C ASN A 62 6.07 0.48 20.10
N LEU A 63 5.82 0.22 18.81
CA LEU A 63 5.35 1.21 17.83
C LEU A 63 3.87 1.07 17.48
N ILE A 64 3.18 0.05 18.00
CA ILE A 64 1.73 -0.07 17.90
C ILE A 64 1.15 0.79 19.02
N ASP A 65 0.97 2.09 18.76
CA ASP A 65 0.19 2.93 19.65
C ASP A 65 -1.28 2.50 19.53
N GLU A 66 -1.83 1.88 20.58
CA GLU A 66 -3.24 1.45 20.64
C GLU A 66 -4.24 2.63 20.59
N SER A 67 -3.76 3.86 20.44
CA SER A 67 -4.55 5.10 20.53
C SER A 67 -5.31 5.46 19.25
N ASP A 68 -5.00 4.89 18.09
CA ASP A 68 -5.70 5.19 16.83
C ASP A 68 -6.96 4.34 16.64
N ALA A 69 -7.91 4.50 17.57
CA ALA A 69 -9.30 4.53 17.15
C ALA A 69 -9.44 5.71 16.18
N ILE A 70 -9.37 5.43 14.86
CA ILE A 70 -9.59 6.40 13.78
C ILE A 70 -10.76 7.29 14.16
N SER A 71 -10.47 8.49 14.66
CA SER A 71 -11.49 9.48 14.95
C SER A 71 -12.04 9.90 13.60
N ARG A 72 -13.28 9.47 13.34
CA ARG A 72 -14.03 9.74 12.10
C ARG A 72 -14.17 11.23 11.79
N ASP A 73 -13.84 12.10 12.73
CA ASP A 73 -14.01 13.55 12.63
C ASP A 73 -12.81 14.28 11.98
N ALA A 74 -11.65 13.63 11.79
CA ALA A 74 -10.45 14.27 11.23
C ALA A 74 -10.32 14.20 9.70
N VAL A 75 -11.19 13.45 9.01
CA VAL A 75 -11.10 13.24 7.54
C VAL A 75 -11.78 14.36 6.73
N GLN A 76 -12.31 15.40 7.38
CA GLN A 76 -13.16 16.37 6.70
C GLN A 76 -12.43 17.57 6.04
N GLU A 77 -11.13 17.79 6.26
CA GLU A 77 -10.48 19.05 5.82
C GLU A 77 -9.49 18.97 4.65
N SER A 78 -9.31 17.83 3.99
CA SER A 78 -8.38 17.74 2.83
C SER A 78 -8.97 17.12 1.56
N PHE A 79 -10.30 17.12 1.40
CA PHE A 79 -10.96 16.85 0.11
C PHE A 79 -11.08 18.12 -0.75
N GLU A 80 -9.99 18.88 -0.90
CA GLU A 80 -9.93 19.86 -1.98
C GLU A 80 -9.58 19.13 -3.29
N HIS A 81 -10.62 18.81 -4.05
CA HIS A 81 -10.67 18.64 -5.50
C HIS A 81 -9.31 18.44 -6.23
N ALA A 82 -8.66 17.29 -6.01
CA ALA A 82 -7.80 16.73 -7.04
C ALA A 82 -8.72 16.20 -8.16
N ALA A 83 -9.13 17.07 -9.06
CA ALA A 83 -9.82 16.67 -10.28
C ALA A 83 -8.89 15.73 -11.04
N HIS A 84 -9.18 14.43 -11.02
CA HIS A 84 -8.48 13.45 -11.83
C HIS A 84 -8.60 13.88 -13.29
N SER A 85 -7.50 14.41 -13.83
CA SER A 85 -7.33 14.56 -15.27
C SER A 85 -7.53 13.18 -15.88
N SER A 86 -8.42 13.08 -16.86
CA SER A 86 -8.82 11.81 -17.50
C SER A 86 -7.72 11.18 -18.35
N ASN A 87 -6.49 11.67 -18.26
CA ASN A 87 -5.34 11.17 -18.99
C ASN A 87 -4.43 10.40 -18.01
N CYS A 88 -4.72 9.12 -17.82
CA CYS A 88 -3.94 8.22 -16.96
C CYS A 88 -2.61 7.74 -17.57
N ASP A 89 -2.24 8.26 -18.74
CA ASP A 89 -1.05 7.82 -19.49
C ASP A 89 0.20 8.70 -19.25
N GLU A 90 0.08 9.84 -18.56
CA GLU A 90 1.21 10.70 -18.19
C GLU A 90 1.26 10.87 -16.67
N TRP A 91 2.21 10.20 -16.02
CA TRP A 91 2.62 10.55 -14.67
C TRP A 91 3.26 11.94 -14.72
N GLY A 92 2.59 12.94 -14.15
CA GLY A 92 3.12 14.30 -14.09
C GLY A 92 4.46 14.33 -13.34
N GLU A 93 5.49 14.86 -13.99
CA GLU A 93 6.81 15.08 -13.36
C GLU A 93 6.74 16.04 -12.16
N GLU A 94 5.63 16.79 -12.05
CA GLU A 94 5.36 17.80 -11.03
C GLU A 94 5.52 17.30 -9.58
N TYR A 95 5.26 16.02 -9.31
CA TYR A 95 5.37 15.42 -7.97
C TYR A 95 6.66 14.64 -7.71
N ARG A 96 7.56 14.51 -8.70
CA ARG A 96 8.80 13.71 -8.53
C ARG A 96 9.76 14.33 -7.52
N ASP A 97 9.78 15.66 -7.44
CA ASP A 97 10.75 16.44 -6.66
C ASP A 97 10.17 17.04 -5.36
N GLU A 98 8.86 16.93 -5.11
CA GLU A 98 8.22 17.46 -3.89
C GLU A 98 8.46 16.58 -2.65
N ILE A 99 8.90 15.34 -2.84
CA ILE A 99 9.35 14.50 -1.73
C ILE A 99 10.77 14.96 -1.34
N SER A 100 10.86 15.86 -0.36
CA SER A 100 12.15 16.31 0.18
C SER A 100 12.97 15.13 0.71
N VAL A 101 13.99 14.72 -0.06
CA VAL A 101 14.92 13.63 0.28
C VAL A 101 16.04 14.09 1.24
N THR A 102 16.04 15.36 1.65
CA THR A 102 17.18 15.95 2.37
C THR A 102 17.29 15.52 3.84
N ASN A 103 16.18 15.10 4.44
CA ASN A 103 16.12 14.44 5.74
C ASN A 103 14.95 13.44 5.72
N PRO A 104 15.15 12.20 5.25
CA PRO A 104 14.07 11.21 5.29
C PRO A 104 13.66 10.97 6.75
N PRO A 105 12.35 10.80 7.03
CA PRO A 105 11.90 10.36 8.34
C PRO A 105 12.60 9.04 8.73
N SER A 106 12.73 8.77 10.03
CA SER A 106 13.43 7.58 10.53
C SER A 106 12.83 6.27 10.01
N LEU A 107 11.55 6.29 9.62
CA LEU A 107 10.89 5.27 8.81
C LEU A 107 10.31 5.92 7.56
N SER A 108 10.65 5.40 6.39
CA SER A 108 10.03 5.69 5.09
C SER A 108 8.95 4.64 4.81
N VAL A 109 7.75 4.90 5.32
CA VAL A 109 6.58 4.03 5.19
C VAL A 109 5.53 4.70 4.32
N VAL A 110 4.93 3.91 3.43
CA VAL A 110 3.76 4.29 2.65
C VAL A 110 2.60 3.39 3.07
N GLN A 111 1.51 3.99 3.53
CA GLN A 111 0.26 3.29 3.80
C GLN A 111 -0.75 3.62 2.71
N VAL A 112 -1.29 2.58 2.09
CA VAL A 112 -2.36 2.72 1.11
C VAL A 112 -3.64 2.16 1.72
N ILE A 113 -4.62 3.04 1.93
CA ILE A 113 -5.95 2.64 2.36
C ILE A 113 -6.64 1.95 1.18
N LEU A 114 -7.16 0.76 1.42
CA LEU A 114 -7.86 -0.07 0.46
C LEU A 114 -9.33 -0.17 0.89
N PRO A 115 -10.23 0.69 0.39
CA PRO A 115 -11.66 0.54 0.62
C PRO A 115 -12.19 -0.78 0.05
N ARG A 116 -13.38 -1.18 0.49
CA ARG A 116 -14.07 -2.34 -0.08
C ARG A 116 -14.30 -2.17 -1.59
N ARG A 117 -13.95 -3.21 -2.37
CA ARG A 117 -13.99 -3.28 -3.85
C ARG A 117 -12.94 -2.39 -4.53
N SER A 118 -11.78 -2.21 -3.90
CA SER A 118 -10.62 -1.53 -4.50
C SER A 118 -9.66 -2.53 -5.13
N VAL A 119 -8.76 -2.00 -5.97
CA VAL A 119 -7.68 -2.73 -6.62
C VAL A 119 -6.39 -1.97 -6.41
N VAL A 120 -5.33 -2.68 -6.03
CA VAL A 120 -3.96 -2.16 -6.05
C VAL A 120 -3.11 -3.04 -6.96
N VAL A 121 -2.23 -2.40 -7.73
CA VAL A 121 -1.29 -3.08 -8.61
C VAL A 121 0.12 -2.66 -8.23
N LEU A 122 0.92 -3.63 -7.78
CA LEU A 122 2.36 -3.44 -7.59
C LEU A 122 3.08 -3.94 -8.83
N TRP A 123 3.94 -3.10 -9.41
CA TRP A 123 4.63 -3.40 -10.66
C TRP A 123 6.13 -3.11 -10.54
N ASP A 124 6.92 -4.07 -11.02
CA ASP A 124 8.37 -3.95 -11.18
C ASP A 124 9.05 -3.57 -9.85
N ALA A 125 9.87 -2.52 -9.83
CA ALA A 125 10.68 -2.11 -8.70
C ALA A 125 9.90 -1.99 -7.37
N ALA A 126 8.62 -1.61 -7.41
CA ALA A 126 7.77 -1.51 -6.22
C ALA A 126 7.55 -2.85 -5.49
N ARG A 127 7.87 -3.98 -6.14
CA ARG A 127 7.83 -5.32 -5.54
C ARG A 127 9.16 -5.75 -4.93
N TYR A 128 10.24 -5.02 -5.21
CA TYR A 128 11.60 -5.50 -4.97
C TYR A 128 12.47 -4.51 -4.16
N LYS A 129 11.98 -3.28 -3.91
CA LYS A 129 12.75 -2.18 -3.33
C LYS A 129 11.94 -1.41 -2.31
#